data_AF-A0AA37W7W3-F1
#
_entry.id   AF-A0AA37W7W3-F1
#
_cell.length_a   1.000
_cell.length_b   1.000
_cell.length_c   1.000
_cell.angle_alpha   90.00
_cell.angle_beta   90.00
_cell.angle_gamma   90.00
#
_symmetry.space_group_name_H-M   'P 1'
#
loop_
_entity.id
_entity.type
_entity.pdbx_description
1 polymer ?
#
loop_
_entity_poly.entity_id
_entity_poly.type
_entity_poly.pdbx_seq_one_letter_code
_entity_poly.pdbx_strand_id
1 'polypeptide(L)'
;MKHGRLSAIVFGFVLPGFLFTQGGYSDPLESHKISYAENDQGLYVAKVQLHTPEELKELFDRAESFLDTNQSYLGSSPIEVVLHGPEVRVFQRKNYQQYKMLVDQAARLDAYKIIDVRICEVWMSVDNVQHSELPPFVDTVPNGPEYQEELIEKGYSLF
;
A
#
# COMPACT_ATOMS: atom_id res chain seq x y z
N MET A 1 65.30 -38.90 -11.93
CA MET A 1 65.51 -38.74 -13.38
C MET A 1 64.70 -37.53 -13.81
N LYS A 2 65.30 -36.32 -13.77
CA LYS A 2 65.84 -35.55 -14.90
C LYS A 2 64.85 -35.37 -16.06
N HIS A 3 64.43 -34.11 -16.25
CA HIS A 3 64.22 -33.30 -17.48
C HIS A 3 63.07 -32.33 -17.16
N GLY A 4 63.09 -31.02 -17.36
CA GLY A 4 64.04 -30.06 -17.92
C GLY A 4 63.27 -28.73 -18.02
N ARG A 5 63.84 -27.64 -17.50
CA ARG A 5 63.27 -26.28 -17.58
C ARG A 5 63.31 -25.78 -19.02
N LEU A 6 62.29 -25.05 -19.47
CA LEU A 6 62.45 -23.94 -20.40
C LEU A 6 61.51 -22.79 -20.04
N SER A 7 62.14 -21.62 -19.97
CA SER A 7 61.62 -20.29 -19.68
C SER A 7 61.32 -19.59 -21.01
N ALA A 8 60.24 -18.81 -21.10
CA ALA A 8 60.03 -17.82 -22.15
C ALA A 8 59.30 -16.64 -21.48
N ILE A 9 60.06 -15.65 -21.01
CA ILE A 9 60.34 -14.37 -21.69
C ILE A 9 59.10 -13.49 -21.81
N VAL A 10 59.13 -12.46 -20.96
CA VAL A 10 58.32 -11.24 -20.98
C VAL A 10 58.50 -10.53 -22.32
N PHE A 11 57.39 -10.19 -22.97
CA PHE A 11 57.34 -9.06 -23.90
C PHE A 11 56.20 -8.15 -23.47
N GLY A 12 56.57 -7.10 -22.73
CA GLY A 12 55.72 -5.93 -22.57
C GLY A 12 55.59 -5.22 -23.92
N PHE A 13 54.36 -5.08 -24.39
CA PHE A 13 54.01 -4.07 -25.37
C PHE A 13 53.27 -2.95 -24.65
N VAL A 14 54.05 -1.94 -24.28
CA VAL A 14 53.54 -0.60 -23.95
C VAL A 14 53.18 0.04 -25.27
N LEU A 15 51.88 0.09 -25.60
CA LEU A 15 51.39 0.93 -26.68
C LEU A 15 51.07 2.32 -26.10
N PRO A 16 51.73 3.38 -26.58
CA PRO A 16 51.46 4.74 -26.15
C PRO A 16 50.23 5.29 -26.91
N GLY A 17 49.33 5.92 -26.18
CA GLY A 17 48.44 6.94 -26.73
C GLY A 17 47.13 6.44 -27.34
N PHE A 18 46.18 6.04 -26.50
CA PHE A 18 44.75 6.30 -26.75
C PHE A 18 44.11 6.70 -25.41
N LEU A 19 44.04 8.02 -25.17
CA LEU A 19 43.18 8.59 -24.14
C LEU A 19 41.74 8.45 -24.64
N PHE A 20 41.09 7.33 -24.33
CA PHE A 20 39.64 7.28 -24.33
C PHE A 20 39.17 7.92 -23.03
N THR A 21 38.86 9.22 -23.11
CA THR A 21 38.06 9.91 -22.11
C THR A 21 36.65 9.32 -22.19
N GLN A 22 36.31 8.37 -21.32
CA GLN A 22 34.91 8.03 -21.12
C GLN A 22 34.21 9.28 -20.59
N GLY A 23 33.16 9.68 -21.31
CA GLY A 23 32.43 10.92 -21.09
C GLY A 23 31.76 10.97 -19.72
N GLY A 24 31.92 12.10 -19.05
CA GLY A 24 30.98 12.56 -18.03
C GLY A 24 29.94 13.44 -18.72
N TYR A 25 28.86 12.83 -19.21
CA TYR A 25 27.62 13.55 -19.48
C TYR A 25 26.81 13.46 -18.18
N SER A 26 26.86 14.50 -17.36
CA SER A 26 26.02 14.59 -16.17
C SER A 26 24.58 14.77 -16.62
N ASP A 27 23.80 13.69 -16.54
CA ASP A 27 22.36 13.68 -16.80
C ASP A 27 21.64 14.51 -15.71
N PRO A 28 20.90 15.60 -16.02
CA PRO A 28 20.28 16.45 -15.00
C PRO A 28 18.91 15.97 -14.50
N LEU A 29 18.54 14.71 -14.71
CA LEU A 29 17.24 14.16 -14.31
C LEU A 29 17.41 12.94 -13.40
N GLU A 30 18.21 13.11 -12.34
CA GLU A 30 18.01 12.32 -11.13
C GLU A 30 16.70 12.81 -10.49
N SER A 31 15.60 12.28 -11.02
CA SER A 31 14.28 12.40 -10.42
C SER A 31 14.43 12.08 -8.95
N HIS A 32 14.07 13.02 -8.08
CA HIS A 32 13.77 12.72 -6.69
C HIS A 32 12.76 11.59 -6.68
N LYS A 33 13.25 10.35 -6.58
CA LYS A 33 12.45 9.24 -6.10
C LYS A 33 12.13 9.64 -4.68
N ILE A 34 10.93 10.17 -4.48
CA ILE A 34 10.31 10.14 -3.17
C ILE A 34 10.35 8.67 -2.79
N SER A 35 11.28 8.35 -1.91
CA SER A 35 11.39 7.06 -1.26
C SER A 35 10.11 6.94 -0.44
N TYR A 36 9.07 6.37 -1.05
CA TYR A 36 8.02 5.71 -0.30
C TYR A 36 8.76 4.69 0.54
N ALA A 37 8.92 4.99 1.83
CA ALA A 37 9.54 4.08 2.77
C ALA A 37 8.76 2.77 2.64
N GLU A 38 9.42 1.75 2.11
CA GLU A 38 8.88 0.40 2.10
C GLU A 38 8.58 0.07 3.55
N ASN A 39 7.29 -0.08 3.89
CA ASN A 39 6.92 -0.40 5.25
C ASN A 39 7.39 -1.83 5.54
N ASP A 40 8.50 -1.95 6.27
CA ASP A 40 9.06 -3.23 6.74
C ASP A 40 8.04 -4.02 7.58
N GLN A 41 7.01 -3.36 8.11
CA GLN A 41 5.93 -3.97 8.90
C GLN A 41 4.71 -4.37 8.06
N GLY A 42 4.63 -3.99 6.78
CA GLY A 42 3.51 -4.34 5.91
C GLY A 42 2.14 -3.80 6.36
N LEU A 43 2.12 -2.69 7.09
CA LEU A 43 0.91 -2.03 7.58
C LEU A 43 0.52 -0.86 6.65
N TYR A 44 -0.76 -0.81 6.30
CA TYR A 44 -1.27 0.15 5.35
C TYR A 44 -2.52 0.85 5.86
N VAL A 45 -2.72 2.09 5.44
CA VAL A 45 -3.96 2.84 5.60
C VAL A 45 -4.46 3.26 4.22
N ALA A 46 -5.71 2.92 3.91
CA ALA A 46 -6.33 3.25 2.64
C ALA A 46 -6.68 4.73 2.58
N LYS A 47 -6.34 5.36 1.45
CA LYS A 47 -6.74 6.73 1.17
C LYS A 47 -7.88 6.77 0.15
N VAL A 48 -9.09 7.01 0.64
CA VAL A 48 -10.27 7.30 -0.17
C VAL A 48 -10.27 8.79 -0.52
N GLN A 49 -10.22 9.14 -1.80
CA GLN A 49 -10.06 10.52 -2.29
C GLN A 49 -11.35 11.08 -2.90
N LEU A 50 -12.03 10.27 -3.70
CA LEU A 50 -13.27 10.64 -4.39
C LEU A 50 -14.49 10.46 -3.50
N HIS A 51 -14.38 9.63 -2.46
CA HIS A 51 -15.48 9.36 -1.54
C HIS A 51 -16.71 8.80 -2.26
N THR A 52 -16.48 7.88 -3.21
CA THR A 52 -17.52 7.24 -4.03
C THR A 52 -17.58 5.72 -3.83
N PRO A 53 -18.74 5.09 -4.09
CA PRO A 53 -18.85 3.63 -4.11
C PRO A 53 -17.91 2.95 -5.12
N GLU A 54 -17.67 3.58 -6.27
CA GLU A 54 -16.79 3.07 -7.31
C GLU A 54 -15.33 3.02 -6.85
N GLU A 55 -14.87 4.07 -6.15
CA GLU A 55 -13.52 4.08 -5.56
C GLU A 55 -13.37 3.00 -4.48
N LEU A 56 -14.39 2.80 -3.63
CA LEU A 56 -14.38 1.70 -2.67
C LEU A 56 -14.28 0.34 -3.36
N LYS A 57 -14.97 0.16 -4.49
CA LYS A 57 -14.87 -1.08 -5.27
C LYS A 57 -13.44 -1.28 -5.78
N GLU A 58 -12.84 -0.27 -6.39
CA GLU A 58 -11.45 -0.35 -6.88
C GLU A 58 -10.46 -0.60 -5.75
N LEU A 59 -10.66 0.02 -4.59
CA LEU A 59 -9.88 -0.23 -3.38
C LEU A 59 -9.95 -1.70 -2.95
N PHE A 60 -11.15 -2.27 -2.88
CA PHE A 60 -11.34 -3.66 -2.47
C PHE A 60 -10.84 -4.67 -3.51
N ASP A 61 -10.98 -4.37 -4.81
CA ASP A 61 -10.41 -5.19 -5.89
C ASP A 61 -8.87 -5.22 -5.82
N ARG A 62 -8.24 -4.08 -5.51
CA ARG A 62 -6.79 -4.00 -5.25
C ARG A 62 -6.41 -4.80 -4.00
N ALA A 63 -7.17 -4.68 -2.91
CA ALA A 63 -6.91 -5.41 -1.67
C ALA A 63 -7.01 -6.93 -1.86
N GLU A 64 -7.96 -7.43 -2.66
CA GLU A 64 -8.05 -8.85 -3.01
C GLU A 64 -6.79 -9.33 -3.74
N SER A 65 -6.28 -8.53 -4.68
CA SER A 65 -5.09 -8.87 -5.48
C SER A 65 -3.77 -8.73 -4.70
N PHE A 66 -3.77 -7.94 -3.62
CA PHE A 66 -2.56 -7.61 -2.84
C PHE A 66 -1.95 -8.84 -2.15
N LEU A 67 -2.79 -9.82 -1.76
CA LEU A 67 -2.36 -10.99 -0.99
C LEU A 67 -1.71 -12.09 -1.82
N ASP A 68 -2.02 -12.16 -3.11
CA ASP A 68 -1.36 -13.11 -4.01
C ASP A 68 0.14 -12.82 -4.14
N THR A 69 0.57 -11.61 -3.74
CA THR A 69 1.94 -11.10 -3.92
C THR A 69 2.72 -11.00 -2.60
N ASN A 70 2.06 -10.82 -1.46
CA ASN A 70 2.69 -10.55 -0.15
C ASN A 70 2.38 -11.67 0.87
N GLN A 71 3.15 -12.75 0.82
CA GLN A 71 3.02 -13.96 1.66
C GLN A 71 3.37 -13.80 3.17
N SER A 72 3.26 -12.60 3.74
CA SER A 72 3.50 -12.40 5.18
C SER A 72 2.18 -12.43 5.95
N TYR A 73 1.82 -13.62 6.40
CA TYR A 73 0.78 -13.88 7.40
C TYR A 73 1.20 -13.24 8.73
N LEU A 74 0.88 -11.97 8.95
CA LEU A 74 0.93 -11.34 10.26
C LEU A 74 -0.51 -11.18 10.74
N GLY A 75 -0.77 -11.57 12.00
CA GLY A 75 -2.11 -11.64 12.61
C GLY A 75 -2.80 -10.28 12.85
N SER A 76 -2.58 -9.30 11.98
CA SER A 76 -3.15 -7.95 11.95
C SER A 76 -3.63 -7.65 10.53
N SER A 77 -4.84 -7.09 10.38
CA SER A 77 -5.35 -6.70 9.07
C SER A 77 -4.37 -5.73 8.38
N PRO A 78 -3.82 -6.08 7.20
CA PRO A 78 -2.76 -5.31 6.57
C PRO A 78 -3.23 -3.93 6.09
N ILE A 79 -4.54 -3.71 5.86
CA ILE A 79 -5.06 -2.43 5.35
C ILE A 79 -6.18 -1.88 6.25
N GLU A 80 -5.90 -0.79 6.95
CA GLU A 80 -6.89 0.01 7.70
C GLU A 80 -7.68 0.89 6.71
N VAL A 81 -8.98 0.64 6.58
CA VAL A 81 -9.90 1.37 5.69
C VAL A 81 -10.76 2.32 6.52
N VAL A 82 -10.31 3.56 6.63
CA VAL A 82 -10.97 4.60 7.42
C VAL A 82 -11.88 5.44 6.52
N LEU A 83 -13.18 5.37 6.75
CA LEU A 83 -14.21 6.02 5.94
C LEU A 83 -14.79 7.22 6.68
N HIS A 84 -14.87 8.35 5.99
CA HIS A 84 -15.28 9.61 6.61
C HIS A 84 -16.00 10.56 5.64
N GLY A 85 -16.48 10.07 4.51
CA GLY A 85 -17.25 10.83 3.52
C GLY A 85 -18.56 10.14 3.10
N PRO A 86 -19.22 10.65 2.04
CA PRO A 86 -20.45 10.11 1.50
C PRO A 86 -20.43 8.60 1.18
N GLU A 87 -19.26 8.01 0.92
CA GLU A 87 -19.07 6.58 0.69
C GLU A 87 -19.55 5.73 1.86
N VAL A 88 -19.57 6.26 3.10
CA VAL A 88 -20.10 5.56 4.29
C VAL A 88 -21.55 5.10 4.08
N ARG A 89 -22.32 5.81 3.25
CA ARG A 89 -23.72 5.43 2.94
C ARG A 89 -23.82 4.04 2.32
N VAL A 90 -22.78 3.53 1.68
CA VAL A 90 -22.70 2.15 1.16
C VAL A 90 -23.01 1.13 2.24
N PHE A 91 -22.54 1.37 3.46
CA PHE A 91 -22.66 0.43 4.57
C PHE A 91 -23.96 0.59 5.36
N GLN A 92 -24.79 1.61 5.11
CA GLN A 92 -26.05 1.73 5.82
C GLN A 92 -27.01 0.58 5.47
N ARG A 93 -27.63 -0.05 6.47
CA ARG A 93 -28.58 -1.15 6.32
C ARG A 93 -29.67 -0.89 5.29
N LYS A 94 -30.17 0.34 5.20
CA LYS A 94 -31.19 0.76 4.22
C LYS A 94 -30.70 0.67 2.77
N ASN A 95 -29.40 0.81 2.54
CA ASN A 95 -28.77 0.79 1.22
C ASN A 95 -28.17 -0.58 0.87
N TYR A 96 -28.21 -1.56 1.79
CA TYR A 96 -27.59 -2.87 1.61
C TYR A 96 -28.06 -3.57 0.34
N GLN A 97 -29.36 -3.50 0.00
CA GLN A 97 -29.86 -4.13 -1.23
C GLN A 97 -29.21 -3.57 -2.50
N GLN A 98 -28.93 -2.26 -2.52
CA GLN A 98 -28.29 -1.60 -3.66
C GLN A 98 -26.80 -1.92 -3.74
N TYR A 99 -26.10 -1.93 -2.59
CA TYR A 99 -24.64 -2.11 -2.53
C TYR A 99 -24.22 -3.51 -2.06
N LYS A 100 -25.11 -4.50 -2.17
CA LYS A 100 -24.91 -5.84 -1.60
C LYS A 100 -23.56 -6.45 -1.98
N MET A 101 -23.21 -6.38 -3.25
CA MET A 101 -21.95 -6.93 -3.75
C MET A 101 -20.73 -6.29 -3.10
N LEU A 102 -20.75 -4.96 -2.95
CA LEU A 102 -19.64 -4.19 -2.38
C LEU A 102 -19.50 -4.42 -0.87
N VAL A 103 -20.63 -4.43 -0.15
CA VAL A 103 -20.66 -4.71 1.30
C VAL A 103 -20.22 -6.16 1.59
N ASP A 104 -20.69 -7.13 0.79
CA ASP A 104 -20.30 -8.53 0.95
C ASP A 104 -18.82 -8.76 0.61
N GLN A 105 -18.25 -8.02 -0.35
CA GLN A 105 -16.83 -8.04 -0.66
C GLN A 105 -16.00 -7.53 0.53
N ALA A 106 -16.36 -6.36 1.08
CA ALA A 106 -15.71 -5.82 2.27
C ALA A 106 -15.78 -6.78 3.46
N ALA A 107 -16.95 -7.38 3.71
CA ALA A 107 -17.12 -8.35 4.79
C ALA A 107 -16.25 -9.61 4.61
N ARG A 108 -16.11 -10.10 3.37
CA ARG A 108 -15.22 -11.22 3.05
C ARG A 108 -13.75 -10.86 3.28
N LEU A 109 -13.34 -9.66 2.86
CA LEU A 109 -11.99 -9.16 3.08
C LEU A 109 -11.66 -9.00 4.57
N ASP A 110 -12.58 -8.47 5.38
CA ASP A 110 -12.42 -8.37 6.84
C ASP A 110 -12.36 -9.76 7.50
N ALA A 111 -13.23 -10.69 7.08
CA ALA A 111 -13.25 -12.05 7.61
C ALA A 111 -11.92 -12.79 7.38
N TYR A 112 -11.24 -12.50 6.26
CA TYR A 112 -9.91 -13.00 5.96
C TYR A 112 -8.76 -12.17 6.53
N LYS A 113 -9.07 -11.14 7.34
CA LYS A 113 -8.09 -10.25 7.97
C LYS A 113 -7.19 -9.58 6.95
N ILE A 114 -7.80 -9.11 5.87
CA ILE A 114 -7.16 -8.39 4.77
C ILE A 114 -7.35 -6.89 4.94
N ILE A 115 -8.56 -6.50 5.32
CA ILE A 115 -8.89 -5.11 5.63
C ILE A 115 -9.47 -5.05 7.05
N ASP A 116 -9.48 -3.86 7.62
CA ASP A 116 -10.30 -3.50 8.77
C ASP A 116 -11.07 -2.23 8.39
N VAL A 117 -12.40 -2.27 8.45
CA VAL A 117 -13.25 -1.15 8.01
C VAL A 117 -13.70 -0.36 9.21
N ARG A 118 -13.28 0.91 9.28
CA ARG A 118 -13.60 1.84 10.35
C ARG A 118 -14.36 3.05 9.83
N ILE A 119 -15.41 3.46 10.54
CA ILE A 119 -16.25 4.60 10.14
C ILE A 119 -16.16 5.74 11.17
N CYS A 120 -16.00 6.96 10.67
CA CYS A 120 -15.90 8.18 11.45
C CYS A 120 -17.20 8.53 12.19
N GLU A 121 -17.14 8.60 13.53
CA GLU A 121 -18.27 8.95 14.39
C GLU A 121 -18.73 10.40 14.21
N VAL A 122 -17.81 11.33 13.95
CA VAL A 122 -18.17 12.71 13.59
C VAL A 122 -19.04 12.73 12.32
N TRP A 123 -18.66 11.95 11.29
CA TRP A 123 -19.47 11.83 10.08
C TRP A 123 -20.83 11.21 10.38
N MET A 124 -20.85 10.12 11.17
CA MET A 124 -22.10 9.45 11.58
C MET A 124 -23.04 10.42 12.31
N SER A 125 -22.50 11.26 13.20
CA SER A 125 -23.28 12.26 13.92
C SER A 125 -23.87 13.33 13.00
N VAL A 126 -23.09 13.81 12.01
CA VAL A 126 -23.56 14.81 11.04
C VAL A 126 -24.63 14.23 10.12
N ASP A 127 -24.51 12.96 9.75
CA ASP A 127 -25.40 12.29 8.82
C ASP A 127 -26.57 11.52 9.51
N ASN A 128 -26.66 11.63 10.83
CA ASN A 128 -27.67 10.97 11.67
C ASN A 128 -27.72 9.44 11.43
N VAL A 129 -26.56 8.81 11.49
CA VAL A 129 -26.37 7.36 11.34
C VAL A 129 -26.01 6.74 12.66
N GLN A 130 -26.79 5.74 13.07
CA GLN A 130 -26.52 4.99 14.30
C GLN A 130 -25.66 3.77 13.99
N HIS A 131 -24.80 3.36 14.93
CA HIS A 131 -23.99 2.14 14.81
C HIS A 131 -24.86 0.90 14.52
N SER A 132 -26.08 0.82 15.06
CA SER A 132 -27.01 -0.29 14.79
C SER A 132 -27.48 -0.39 13.33
N GLU A 133 -27.21 0.62 12.51
CA GLU A 133 -27.50 0.65 11.08
C GLU A 133 -26.32 0.18 10.23
N LEU A 134 -25.16 -0.10 10.82
CA LEU A 134 -23.97 -0.59 10.14
C LEU A 134 -23.86 -2.13 10.26
N PRO A 135 -23.16 -2.80 9.34
CA PRO A 135 -22.84 -4.21 9.46
C PRO A 135 -21.99 -4.48 10.71
N PRO A 136 -22.09 -5.66 11.32
CA PRO A 136 -21.39 -5.95 12.58
C PRO A 136 -19.87 -6.07 12.44
N PHE A 137 -19.33 -6.16 11.22
CA PHE A 137 -17.89 -6.20 10.98
C PHE A 137 -17.25 -4.81 10.87
N VAL A 138 -18.07 -3.76 10.87
CA VAL A 138 -17.61 -2.38 10.78
C VAL A 138 -17.38 -1.84 12.18
N ASP A 139 -16.16 -1.38 12.44
CA ASP A 139 -15.80 -0.65 13.64
C ASP A 139 -15.99 0.86 13.46
N THR A 140 -15.89 1.62 14.55
CA THR A 140 -15.96 3.09 14.53
C THR A 140 -14.70 3.72 15.11
N VAL A 141 -14.41 4.94 14.66
CA VAL A 141 -13.36 5.81 15.21
C VAL A 141 -13.93 7.19 15.49
N PRO A 142 -13.49 7.88 16.57
CA PRO A 142 -14.05 9.19 16.92
C PRO A 142 -13.96 10.20 15.77
N ASN A 143 -12.80 10.28 15.14
CA ASN A 143 -12.50 11.23 14.07
C ASN A 143 -11.66 10.55 12.98
N GLY A 144 -12.25 10.33 11.80
CA GLY A 144 -11.62 9.61 10.70
C GLY A 144 -10.32 10.23 10.19
N PRO A 145 -10.32 11.51 9.78
CA PRO A 145 -9.10 12.20 9.33
C PRO A 145 -7.97 12.18 10.37
N GLU A 146 -8.28 12.47 11.64
CA GLU A 146 -7.30 12.46 12.73
C GLU A 146 -6.73 11.05 12.96
N TYR A 147 -7.59 10.03 12.95
CA TYR A 147 -7.16 8.64 13.08
C TYR A 147 -6.26 8.20 11.92
N GLN A 148 -6.52 8.64 10.69
CA GLN A 148 -5.64 8.38 9.55
C GLN A 148 -4.26 9.04 9.72
N GLU A 149 -4.24 10.30 10.16
CA GLU A 149 -2.99 11.02 10.45
C GLU A 149 -2.17 10.27 11.53
N GLU A 150 -2.82 9.83 12.61
CA GLU A 150 -2.15 9.03 13.64
C GLU A 150 -1.54 7.73 13.10
N LEU A 151 -2.23 7.02 12.19
CA LEU A 151 -1.69 5.80 11.59
C LEU A 151 -0.44 6.10 10.76
N ILE A 152 -0.48 7.18 9.97
CA ILE A 152 0.66 7.63 9.17
C ILE A 152 1.84 7.98 10.09
N GLU A 153 1.61 8.69 11.19
CA GLU A 153 2.62 9.01 12.19
C GLU A 153 3.20 7.75 12.88
N LYS A 154 2.38 6.70 13.06
CA LYS A 154 2.79 5.39 13.56
C LYS A 154 3.56 4.55 12.53
N GLY A 155 3.73 5.05 11.30
CA GLY A 155 4.52 4.39 10.26
C GLY A 155 3.71 3.55 9.27
N TYR A 156 2.38 3.70 9.24
CA TYR A 156 1.56 3.06 8.21
C TYR A 156 1.85 3.70 6.85
N SER A 157 1.95 2.87 5.82
CA SER A 157 2.05 3.34 4.44
C SER A 157 0.68 3.62 3.85
N LEU A 158 0.62 4.55 2.90
CA LEU A 158 -0.61 4.79 2.14
C LEU A 158 -0.85 3.65 1.14
N PHE A 159 -2.12 3.28 0.97
CA PHE A 159 -2.60 2.26 0.01
C PHE A 159 -3.52 2.85 -1.06
#